data_AF-A0A1G9U6U7-F1
#
_entry.id   AF-A0A1G9U6U7-F1
#
_cell.length_a   1.000
_cell.length_b   1.000
_cell.length_c   1.000
_cell.angle_alpha   90.00
_cell.angle_beta   90.00
_cell.angle_gamma   90.00
#
_symmetry.space_group_name_H-M   'P 1'
#
loop_
_entity.id
_entity.type
_entity.pdbx_description
1 polymer ?
#
loop_
_entity_poly.entity_id
_entity_poly.type
_entity_poly.pdbx_seq_one_letter_code
_entity_poly.pdbx_strand_id
1 'polypeptide(L)' 'MEYSLYKKDGAFPCDVTIDVDNNIYTVRDSDTTGQIFQSAPEVASWIKQNWAPDQFEKPDDYYDLVNTLESSLQEDEMGI' A
#
# COMPACT_ATOMS: atom_id res chain seq x y z
N MET A 1 -3.21 -1.01 10.24
CA MET A 1 -4.24 -0.79 9.21
C MET A 1 -4.11 -1.86 8.14
N GLU A 2 -5.19 -2.23 7.47
CA GLU A 2 -5.18 -3.20 6.37
C GLU A 2 -6.01 -2.66 5.21
N TYR A 3 -5.48 -2.79 3.99
CA TYR A 3 -6.09 -2.32 2.76
C TYR A 3 -6.20 -3.49 1.79
N SER A 4 -7.36 -3.65 1.15
CA SER A 4 -7.58 -4.70 0.16
C SER A 4 -8.09 -4.07 -1.14
N LEU A 5 -7.25 -4.11 -2.18
CA LEU A 5 -7.56 -3.53 -3.49
C LEU A 5 -7.89 -4.63 -4.49
N TYR A 6 -8.92 -4.40 -5.31
CA TYR A 6 -9.35 -5.36 -6.32
C TYR A 6 -8.90 -4.91 -7.71
N LYS A 7 -8.08 -5.76 -8.35
CA LYS A 7 -7.67 -5.56 -9.75
C LYS A 7 -8.77 -6.06 -10.68
N LYS A 8 -8.99 -5.34 -11.79
CA LYS A 8 -9.99 -5.69 -12.83
C LYS A 8 -9.77 -7.07 -13.45
N ASP A 9 -8.50 -7.50 -13.51
CA ASP A 9 -8.05 -8.74 -14.14
C ASP A 9 -7.49 -9.75 -13.12
N GLY A 10 -7.46 -9.40 -11.83
CA GLY A 10 -6.82 -10.20 -10.79
C GLY A 10 -7.72 -11.31 -10.27
N ALA A 11 -7.21 -12.54 -10.22
CA ALA A 11 -7.91 -13.65 -9.55
C ALA A 11 -8.00 -13.48 -8.02
N PHE A 12 -7.11 -12.64 -7.45
CA PHE A 12 -7.02 -12.38 -6.01
C PHE A 12 -6.90 -10.87 -5.74
N PRO A 13 -7.43 -10.39 -4.60
CA PRO A 13 -7.21 -9.02 -4.14
C PRO A 13 -5.74 -8.80 -3.77
N CYS A 14 -5.31 -7.54 -3.86
CA CYS A 14 -4.03 -7.09 -3.37
C CYS A 14 -4.19 -6.57 -1.95
N ASP A 15 -3.53 -7.21 -0.99
CA ASP A 15 -3.65 -6.88 0.42
C ASP A 15 -2.41 -6.14 0.90
N VAL A 16 -2.60 -5.02 1.59
CA VAL A 16 -1.53 -4.24 2.21
C VAL A 16 -1.80 -4.09 3.69
N THR A 17 -0.97 -4.73 4.49
CA THR A 17 -1.00 -4.64 5.95
C THR A 17 0.05 -3.64 6.40
N ILE A 18 -0.37 -2.63 7.14
CA ILE A 18 0.47 -1.58 7.72
C ILE A 18 0.45 -1.74 9.24
N ASP A 19 1.52 -2.25 9.82
CA ASP A 19 1.70 -2.38 11.26
C ASP A 19 2.75 -1.37 11.74
N VAL A 20 2.27 -0.18 12.14
CA VAL A 20 3.13 0.91 12.64
C VAL A 20 3.72 0.58 14.01
N ASP A 21 3.02 -0.22 14.82
CA ASP A 21 3.50 -0.63 16.15
C ASP A 21 4.77 -1.50 16.06
N ASN A 22 4.83 -2.36 15.05
CA ASN A 22 5.96 -3.26 14.82
C ASN A 22 6.91 -2.78 13.70
N ASN A 23 6.62 -1.66 13.04
CA ASN A 23 7.28 -1.21 11.80
C ASN A 23 7.31 -2.31 10.72
N ILE A 24 6.24 -3.09 10.61
CA ILE A 24 6.10 -4.16 9.64
C ILE A 24 5.05 -3.76 8.63
N TYR A 25 5.45 -3.70 7.36
CA TYR A 25 4.55 -3.36 6.26
C TYR A 25 4.56 -4.53 5.28
N THR A 26 3.44 -5.21 5.12
CA THR A 26 3.33 -6.36 4.22
C THR A 26 2.50 -5.96 3.03
N VAL A 27 3.01 -6.16 1.82
CA VAL A 27 2.27 -6.00 0.56
C VAL A 27 2.14 -7.35 -0.08
N ARG A 28 0.93 -7.74 -0.44
CA ARG A 28 0.61 -8.95 -1.19
C ARG A 28 -0.04 -8.56 -2.51
N ASP A 29 0.57 -8.98 -3.61
CA ASP A 29 0.01 -8.84 -4.94
C ASP A 29 -1.01 -9.94 -5.25
N SER A 30 -1.86 -9.66 -6.24
CA SER A 30 -2.76 -10.63 -6.89
C SER A 30 -2.07 -11.91 -7.36
N ASP A 31 -0.77 -11.87 -7.68
CA ASP A 31 0.02 -13.02 -8.12
C ASP A 31 0.53 -13.89 -6.95
N THR A 32 0.02 -13.69 -5.73
CA THR A 32 0.44 -14.36 -4.47
C THR A 32 1.84 -13.98 -3.99
N THR A 33 2.56 -13.13 -4.72
CA THR A 33 3.85 -12.58 -4.31
C THR A 33 3.63 -11.57 -3.18
N GLY A 34 4.19 -11.88 -2.01
CA GLY A 34 4.15 -11.03 -0.83
C GLY A 34 5.55 -10.51 -0.49
N GLN A 35 5.69 -9.21 -0.23
CA GLN A 35 6.91 -8.58 0.24
C GLN A 35 6.66 -7.87 1.56
N ILE A 36 7.65 -7.94 2.45
CA ILE A 36 7.63 -7.26 3.73
C ILE A 36 8.66 -6.13 3.66
N PHE A 37 8.24 -4.96 4.07
CA PHE A 37 9.03 -3.74 4.15
C PHE A 37 9.09 -3.28 5.61
N GLN A 38 10.10 -2.48 5.92
CA GLN A 38 10.32 -1.94 7.26
C GLN A 38 9.91 -0.47 7.37
N SER A 39 9.50 0.15 6.26
CA SER A 39 9.18 1.57 6.17
C SER A 39 8.02 1.84 5.21
N ALA A 40 7.05 2.68 5.60
CA ALA A 40 5.98 3.19 4.73
C ALA A 40 6.45 3.77 3.37
N PRO A 41 7.53 4.58 3.27
CA PRO A 41 8.00 5.10 1.98
C PRO A 41 8.47 4.01 1.01
N GLU A 42 9.08 2.94 1.52
CA GLU A 42 9.52 1.81 0.68
C GLU A 42 8.31 1.10 0.07
N VAL A 43 7.26 0.91 0.87
CA VAL A 43 5.99 0.33 0.44
C VAL A 43 5.37 1.17 -0.67
N ALA A 44 5.26 2.49 -0.47
CA ALA A 44 4.67 3.40 -1.46
C ALA A 44 5.44 3.37 -2.78
N SER A 45 6.79 3.40 -2.72
CA SER A 45 7.64 3.35 -3.90
C SER A 45 7.53 2.01 -4.62
N TRP A 46 7.43 0.90 -3.87
CA TRP A 46 7.24 -0.43 -4.44
C TRP A 46 5.87 -0.54 -5.13
N ILE A 47 4.81 -0.08 -4.48
CA ILE A 47 3.45 -0.05 -5.04
C ILE A 47 3.43 0.76 -6.33
N LYS A 48 4.01 1.96 -6.36
CA LYS A 48 4.09 2.80 -7.57
C LYS A 48 4.86 2.14 -8.73
N GLN A 49 5.80 1.25 -8.43
CA GLN A 49 6.60 0.55 -9.44
C GLN A 49 5.96 -0.74 -9.95
N ASN A 50 5.21 -1.44 -9.09
CA ASN A 50 4.64 -2.75 -9.41
C ASN A 50 3.16 -2.66 -9.82
N TRP A 51 2.43 -1.68 -9.28
CA TRP A 51 1.01 -1.49 -9.49
C TRP A 51 0.73 -0.24 -10.31
N ALA A 52 -0.28 -0.31 -11.15
CA ALA A 52 -0.80 0.85 -11.86
C ALA A 52 -2.26 1.10 -11.47
N PRO A 53 -2.67 2.37 -11.22
CA PRO A 53 -4.04 2.71 -10.83
C PRO A 53 -5.08 2.18 -11.82
N ASP A 54 -4.77 2.16 -13.11
CA ASP A 54 -5.64 1.64 -14.17
C ASP A 54 -5.98 0.15 -14.04
N GLN A 55 -5.11 -0.65 -13.39
CA GLN A 55 -5.34 -2.08 -13.16
C GLN A 55 -6.41 -2.34 -12.11
N PHE A 56 -6.73 -1.36 -11.27
CA PHE A 56 -7.73 -1.49 -10.22
C PHE A 56 -9.12 -1.13 -10.71
N GLU A 57 -10.13 -1.80 -10.15
CA GLU A 57 -11.54 -1.45 -10.36
C GLU A 57 -11.82 -0.05 -9.80
N LYS A 58 -11.19 0.26 -8.66
CA LYS A 58 -11.25 1.55 -7.99
C LYS A 58 -9.85 2.15 -7.89
N PRO A 59 -9.49 3.07 -8.79
CA PRO A 59 -8.21 3.77 -8.71
C PRO A 59 -8.13 4.67 -7.46
N ASP A 60 -9.28 5.12 -6.93
CA ASP A 60 -9.34 5.94 -5.71
C ASP A 60 -8.70 5.24 -4.49
N ASP A 61 -9.00 3.95 -4.28
CA ASP A 61 -8.40 3.15 -3.19
C ASP A 61 -6.87 3.04 -3.32
N TYR A 62 -6.35 2.99 -4.56
CA TYR A 62 -4.91 3.01 -4.81
C TYR A 62 -4.28 4.34 -4.41
N TYR A 63 -4.90 5.46 -4.80
CA TYR A 63 -4.41 6.78 -4.43
C TYR A 63 -4.49 7.03 -2.92
N ASP A 64 -5.57 6.59 -2.26
CA ASP A 64 -5.73 6.70 -0.81
C ASP A 64 -4.67 5.92 -0.04
N LEU A 65 -4.39 4.68 -0.45
CA LEU A 65 -3.33 3.86 0.15
C LEU A 65 -1.95 4.53 0.00
N VAL A 66 -1.60 4.93 -1.22
CA VAL A 66 -0.32 5.58 -1.49
C VAL A 66 -0.20 6.88 -0.73
N ASN A 67 -1.26 7.69 -0.70
CA ASN A 67 -1.30 8.94 0.04
C ASN A 67 -1.17 8.69 1.54
N THR A 68 -1.79 7.65 2.09
CA THR A 68 -1.64 7.27 3.51
C THR A 68 -0.20 6.91 3.83
N LEU A 69 0.42 6.06 3.01
CA LEU A 69 1.83 5.66 3.18
C LEU A 69 2.78 6.85 3.09
N GLU A 70 2.51 7.80 2.19
CA GLU A 70 3.30 9.04 2.08
C GLU A 70 2.96 10.04 3.18
N SER A 71 1.73 10.05 3.71
CA SER A 71 1.31 10.93 4.80
C SER A 71 1.80 10.46 6.16
N SER A 72 2.03 9.16 6.35
CA SER A 72 2.74 8.63 7.53
C SER A 72 4.15 9.21 7.67
N LEU A 73 4.71 9.85 6.64
CA LEU A 73 5.96 10.62 6.72
C LEU A 73 5.77 12.05 7.25
N GLN A 74 4.56 12.61 7.18
CA GLN A 74 4.29 14.02 7.51
C GLN A 74 3.77 14.24 8.93
N GLU A 75 3.23 13.21 9.60
CA GLU A 75 2.71 13.34 10.97
C GLU A 75 3.82 13.57 12.03
N ASP A 76 5.09 13.36 11.69
CA ASP A 76 6.23 13.67 12.58
C ASP A 76 6.56 15.19 12.63
N GLU A 77 6.03 16.01 11.70
CA GLU A 77 6.35 17.47 11.60
C GLU A 77 5.21 18.43 11.98
N MET A 78 4.03 17.95 12.44
CA MET A 78 2.97 18.84 12.97
C MET A 78 2.61 18.54 14.43
N GLY A 79 3.63 18.58 15.29
CA GLY A 79 3.43 18.87 16.71
C GLY A 79 2.99 20.32 16.89
N ILE A 80 1.69 20.54 17.12
CA ILE A 80 1.16 21.76 17.76
C ILE A 80 1.09 21.60 19.27
#